data_AF-A0A3S1F8F9-F1
#
_entry.id   AF-A0A3S1F8F9-F1
#
_cell.length_a   1.000
_cell.length_b   1.000
_cell.length_c   1.000
_cell.angle_alpha   90.00
_cell.angle_beta   90.00
_cell.angle_gamma   90.00
#
_symmetry.space_group_name_H-M   'P 1'
#
loop_
_entity.id
_entity.type
_entity.pdbx_description
1 polymer ?
#
loop_
_entity_poly.entity_id
_entity_poly.type
_entity_poly.pdbx_seq_one_letter_code
_entity_poly.pdbx_strand_id
1 'polypeptide(L)'
;MLLHACNGIGRLARLMLSDRKANFTVMAALSAPVALALAAVAIDEASIYTERREAQAMVDLAAITAASNMTKVNTAVVTTLTDNGMPGVVVQSSGQTIEPAAGKTVVTVTPGRYVASGANVGQRFQASVTPYNA
;
A
#
# COMPACT_ATOMS: atom_id res chain seq x y z
N MET A 1 24.61 33.00 -48.12
CA MET A 1 23.67 31.95 -47.63
C MET A 1 23.30 32.08 -46.15
N LEU A 2 24.15 32.62 -45.26
CA LEU A 2 23.86 32.74 -43.81
C LEU A 2 22.81 33.81 -43.41
N LEU A 3 22.66 34.91 -44.18
CA LEU A 3 21.68 35.98 -43.84
C LEU A 3 20.20 35.58 -44.05
N HIS A 4 19.90 34.64 -44.95
CA HIS A 4 18.52 34.20 -45.19
C HIS A 4 17.98 33.28 -44.08
N ALA A 5 18.86 32.52 -43.40
CA ALA A 5 18.48 31.64 -42.30
C ALA A 5 18.07 32.44 -41.04
N CYS A 6 18.79 33.53 -40.73
CA CYS A 6 18.50 34.38 -39.58
C CYS A 6 17.13 35.10 -39.71
N ASN A 7 16.79 35.54 -40.92
CA ASN A 7 15.48 36.14 -41.22
C ASN A 7 14.32 35.11 -41.15
N GLY A 8 14.56 33.84 -41.50
CA GLY A 8 13.58 32.77 -41.35
C GLY A 8 13.26 32.47 -39.89
N ILE A 9 14.29 32.41 -39.04
CA ILE A 9 14.17 32.18 -37.59
C ILE A 9 13.41 33.32 -36.92
N GLY A 10 13.72 34.58 -37.24
CA GLY A 10 13.03 35.75 -36.68
C GLY A 10 11.58 35.91 -37.13
N ARG A 11 11.19 35.33 -38.28
CA ARG A 11 9.81 35.31 -38.76
C ARG A 11 9.00 34.17 -38.13
N LEU A 12 9.60 32.99 -37.98
CA LEU A 12 9.01 31.86 -37.25
C LEU A 12 8.77 32.22 -35.77
N ALA A 13 9.74 32.85 -35.12
CA ALA A 13 9.59 33.31 -33.75
C ALA A 13 8.41 34.29 -33.60
N ARG A 14 8.29 35.28 -34.48
CA ARG A 14 7.16 36.23 -34.48
C ARG A 14 5.80 35.57 -34.75
N LEU A 15 5.75 34.58 -35.64
CA LEU A 15 4.53 33.82 -35.90
C LEU A 15 4.13 32.98 -34.68
N MET A 16 5.09 32.34 -34.00
CA MET A 16 4.83 31.62 -32.75
C MET A 16 4.37 32.57 -31.63
N LEU A 17 5.00 33.74 -31.47
CA LEU A 17 4.60 34.75 -30.49
C LEU A 17 3.21 35.35 -30.77
N SER A 18 2.77 35.37 -32.02
CA SER A 18 1.44 35.87 -32.42
C SER A 18 0.33 34.82 -32.27
N ASP A 19 0.66 33.53 -32.11
CA ASP A 19 -0.33 32.45 -32.11
C ASP A 19 -0.74 32.11 -30.66
N ARG A 20 -2.03 32.31 -30.33
CA ARG A 20 -2.59 31.97 -29.00
C ARG A 20 -2.39 30.50 -28.65
N LYS A 21 -2.32 29.62 -29.65
CA LYS A 21 -2.04 28.19 -29.45
C LYS A 21 -0.62 27.97 -28.92
N ALA A 22 0.36 28.75 -29.37
CA ALA A 22 1.73 28.65 -28.89
C ALA A 22 1.87 29.09 -27.43
N ASN A 23 1.13 30.11 -26.99
CA ASN A 23 1.13 30.51 -25.58
C ASN A 23 0.57 29.40 -24.67
N PHE A 24 -0.49 28.71 -25.10
CA PHE A 24 -0.99 27.52 -24.39
C PHE A 24 0.04 26.38 -24.39
N THR A 25 0.71 26.11 -25.51
CA THR A 25 1.77 25.12 -25.60
C THR A 25 2.95 25.44 -24.68
N VAL A 26 3.36 26.70 -24.57
CA VAL A 26 4.45 27.13 -23.68
C VAL A 26 4.05 26.98 -22.21
N MET A 27 2.85 27.43 -21.84
CA MET A 27 2.35 27.27 -20.48
C MET A 27 2.21 25.79 -20.10
N ALA A 28 1.65 24.96 -21.00
CA ALA A 28 1.56 23.52 -20.82
C ALA A 28 2.93 22.84 -20.74
N ALA A 29 3.90 23.24 -21.57
CA ALA A 29 5.25 22.70 -21.55
C ALA A 29 5.99 23.02 -20.24
N LEU A 30 5.72 24.18 -19.63
CA LEU A 30 6.28 24.56 -18.33
C LEU A 30 5.54 23.92 -17.16
N SER A 31 4.21 23.77 -17.23
CA SER A 31 3.40 23.22 -16.14
C SER A 31 3.35 21.69 -16.13
N ALA A 32 3.44 21.04 -17.30
CA ALA A 32 3.31 19.59 -17.42
C ALA A 32 4.38 18.81 -16.62
N PRO A 33 5.67 19.20 -16.60
CA PRO A 33 6.66 18.52 -15.77
C PRO A 33 6.31 18.53 -14.28
N VAL A 34 5.81 19.67 -13.78
CA VAL A 34 5.39 19.82 -12.38
C VAL A 34 4.14 18.99 -12.10
N ALA A 35 3.15 19.04 -12.98
CA ALA A 35 1.93 18.26 -12.84
C ALA A 35 2.21 16.75 -12.88
N LEU A 36 3.10 16.29 -13.76
CA LEU A 36 3.52 14.89 -13.84
C LEU A 36 4.28 14.44 -12.58
N ALA A 37 5.15 15.30 -12.04
CA ALA A 37 5.87 15.00 -10.81
C ALA A 37 4.92 14.83 -9.62
N LEU A 38 3.94 15.74 -9.48
CA LEU A 38 2.92 15.64 -8.43
C LEU A 38 2.01 14.40 -8.62
N ALA A 39 1.65 14.09 -9.86
CA ALA A 39 0.87 12.88 -10.17
C ALA A 39 1.63 11.60 -9.82
N ALA A 40 2.94 11.54 -10.09
CA ALA A 40 3.76 10.39 -9.75
C ALA A 40 3.81 10.15 -8.23
N VAL A 41 4.00 11.21 -7.44
CA VAL A 41 3.98 11.13 -5.96
C VAL A 41 2.59 10.70 -5.46
N ALA A 42 1.53 11.30 -5.99
CA ALA A 42 0.17 10.95 -5.59
C ALA A 42 -0.19 9.49 -5.90
N ILE A 43 0.28 8.94 -7.02
CA ILE A 43 0.06 7.54 -7.38
C ILE A 43 0.80 6.60 -6.43
N ASP A 44 2.05 6.91 -6.11
CA ASP A 44 2.88 6.10 -5.19
C ASP A 44 2.29 6.06 -3.77
N GLU A 45 1.77 7.19 -3.27
CA GLU A 45 1.09 7.23 -1.97
C GLU A 45 -0.27 6.50 -2.01
N ALA A 46 -1.01 6.65 -3.12
CA ALA A 46 -2.30 6.00 -3.28
C ALA A 46 -2.16 4.46 -3.31
N SER A 47 -1.12 3.92 -3.94
CA SER A 47 -0.88 2.46 -3.97
C SER A 47 -0.62 1.91 -2.57
N ILE A 48 0.18 2.60 -1.74
CA ILE A 48 0.42 2.19 -0.35
C ILE A 48 -0.89 2.16 0.46
N TYR A 49 -1.79 3.14 0.25
CA TYR A 49 -3.08 3.14 0.94
C TYR A 49 -3.96 1.95 0.52
N THR A 50 -3.99 1.64 -0.78
CA THR A 50 -4.75 0.48 -1.28
C THR A 50 -4.18 -0.84 -0.75
N GLU A 51 -2.86 -1.00 -0.76
CA GLU A 51 -2.18 -2.19 -0.24
C GLU A 51 -2.44 -2.38 1.26
N ARG A 52 -2.43 -1.30 2.05
CA ARG A 52 -2.76 -1.36 3.48
C ARG A 52 -4.18 -1.84 3.74
N ARG A 53 -5.15 -1.35 2.96
CA ARG A 53 -6.55 -1.75 3.11
C ARG A 53 -6.76 -3.22 2.73
N GLU A 54 -6.09 -3.66 1.68
CA GLU A 54 -6.11 -5.07 1.27
C GLU A 54 -5.46 -5.97 2.33
N ALA A 55 -4.29 -5.60 2.83
CA ALA A 55 -3.61 -6.32 3.91
C ALA A 55 -4.48 -6.40 5.18
N GLN A 56 -5.20 -5.33 5.53
CA GLN A 56 -6.14 -5.34 6.66
C GLN A 56 -7.28 -6.33 6.43
N ALA A 57 -7.92 -6.31 5.26
CA ALA A 57 -9.00 -7.24 4.94
C ALA A 57 -8.54 -8.72 5.00
N MET A 58 -7.33 -8.99 4.52
CA MET A 58 -6.71 -10.32 4.57
C MET A 58 -6.40 -10.77 6.01
N VAL A 59 -5.89 -9.85 6.84
CA VAL A 59 -5.62 -10.12 8.25
C VAL A 59 -6.91 -10.36 9.03
N ASP A 60 -7.96 -9.59 8.77
CA ASP A 60 -9.27 -9.77 9.42
C ASP A 60 -9.88 -11.13 9.06
N LEU A 61 -9.81 -11.53 7.79
CA LEU A 61 -10.21 -12.87 7.35
C LEU A 61 -9.42 -13.96 8.08
N ALA A 62 -8.09 -13.84 8.11
CA ALA A 62 -7.22 -14.79 8.80
C ALA A 62 -7.50 -14.83 10.31
N ALA A 63 -7.79 -13.70 10.94
CA ALA A 63 -8.14 -13.61 12.35
C ALA A 63 -9.48 -14.28 12.67
N ILE A 64 -10.49 -14.15 11.81
CA ILE A 64 -11.77 -14.85 11.97
C ILE A 64 -11.58 -16.37 11.84
N THR A 65 -10.83 -16.83 10.84
CA THR A 65 -10.56 -18.27 10.66
C THR A 65 -9.67 -18.83 11.77
N ALA A 66 -8.74 -18.02 12.29
CA ALA A 66 -7.95 -18.34 13.47
C ALA A 66 -8.82 -18.48 14.71
N ALA A 67 -9.75 -17.53 14.92
CA ALA A 67 -10.68 -17.54 16.03
C ALA A 67 -11.59 -18.77 16.02
N SER A 68 -12.04 -19.22 14.84
CA SER A 68 -12.87 -20.42 14.71
C SER A 68 -12.10 -21.75 14.88
N ASN A 69 -10.76 -21.72 14.84
CA ASN A 69 -9.91 -22.91 14.93
C ASN A 69 -8.78 -22.74 15.97
N MET A 70 -9.16 -22.49 17.22
CA MET A 70 -8.21 -22.21 18.32
C MET A 70 -7.21 -23.35 18.62
N THR A 71 -7.52 -24.60 18.25
CA THR A 71 -6.60 -25.73 18.42
C THR A 71 -5.46 -25.74 17.39
N LYS A 72 -5.66 -25.13 16.22
CA LYS A 72 -4.71 -25.14 15.08
C LYS A 72 -4.54 -23.75 14.47
N VAL A 73 -4.42 -22.73 15.32
CA VAL A 73 -4.39 -21.31 14.92
C VAL A 73 -3.40 -21.02 13.79
N ASN A 74 -2.13 -21.40 13.96
CA ASN A 74 -1.08 -21.08 12.98
C ASN A 74 -1.37 -21.73 11.61
N THR A 75 -1.85 -22.98 11.62
CA THR A 75 -2.22 -23.69 10.38
C THR A 75 -3.42 -23.01 9.71
N ALA A 76 -4.45 -22.65 10.48
CA ALA A 76 -5.63 -21.99 9.98
C ALA A 76 -5.31 -20.63 9.33
N VAL A 77 -4.41 -19.85 9.95
CA VAL A 77 -3.90 -18.58 9.40
C VAL A 77 -3.16 -18.84 8.09
N VAL A 78 -2.15 -19.72 8.09
CA VAL A 78 -1.36 -20.01 6.89
C VAL A 78 -2.25 -20.46 5.74
N THR A 79 -3.14 -21.42 5.97
CA THR A 79 -4.06 -21.93 4.93
C THR A 79 -4.98 -20.83 4.40
N THR A 80 -5.57 -20.01 5.27
CA THR A 80 -6.44 -18.91 4.85
C THR A 80 -5.70 -17.92 3.96
N LEU A 81 -4.50 -17.50 4.35
CA LEU A 81 -3.71 -16.55 3.58
C LEU A 81 -3.22 -17.16 2.25
N THR A 82 -2.81 -18.42 2.24
CA THR A 82 -2.40 -19.10 0.99
C THR A 82 -3.56 -19.28 0.02
N ASP A 83 -4.74 -19.64 0.51
CA ASP A 83 -5.93 -19.86 -0.32
C ASP A 83 -6.45 -18.56 -0.93
N ASN A 84 -6.16 -17.42 -0.29
CA ASN A 84 -6.49 -16.09 -0.77
C ASN A 84 -5.32 -15.41 -1.53
N GLY A 85 -4.40 -16.22 -2.07
CA GLY A 85 -3.39 -15.73 -3.02
C GLY A 85 -2.18 -15.05 -2.39
N MET A 86 -1.93 -15.21 -1.09
CA MET A 86 -0.68 -14.79 -0.44
C MET A 86 0.30 -15.97 -0.36
N PRO A 87 1.22 -16.15 -1.33
CA PRO A 87 2.20 -17.23 -1.28
C PRO A 87 3.26 -16.98 -0.19
N GLY A 88 3.92 -18.06 0.23
CA GLY A 88 5.10 -17.97 1.11
C GLY A 88 4.81 -17.41 2.50
N VAL A 89 3.63 -17.72 3.07
CA VAL A 89 3.24 -17.27 4.41
C VAL A 89 4.14 -17.93 5.46
N VAL A 90 4.78 -17.10 6.28
CA VAL A 90 5.60 -17.52 7.40
C VAL A 90 5.04 -16.93 8.67
N VAL A 91 4.68 -17.79 9.62
CA VAL A 91 4.27 -17.35 10.96
C VAL A 91 5.51 -17.03 11.78
N GLN A 92 5.61 -15.79 12.21
CA GLN A 92 6.66 -15.31 13.07
C GLN A 92 6.42 -15.79 14.50
N SER A 93 7.41 -16.49 15.07
CA SER A 93 7.37 -16.90 16.47
C SER A 93 7.83 -15.77 17.39
N SER A 94 7.40 -15.80 18.65
CA SER A 94 7.81 -14.84 19.67
C SER A 94 9.33 -14.84 19.82
N GLY A 95 9.97 -13.69 19.64
CA GLY A 95 11.42 -13.51 19.75
C GLY A 95 12.21 -13.72 18.45
N GLN A 96 11.55 -14.01 17.32
CA GLN A 96 12.19 -14.12 16.02
C GLN A 96 11.78 -12.95 15.13
N THR A 97 12.71 -12.10 14.67
CA THR A 97 12.41 -11.07 13.65
C THR A 97 12.63 -11.65 12.26
N ILE A 98 11.57 -11.74 11.46
CA ILE A 98 11.67 -12.18 10.07
C ILE A 98 11.40 -10.97 9.20
N GLU A 99 12.41 -10.52 8.46
CA GLU A 99 12.25 -9.42 7.50
C GLU A 99 11.23 -9.81 6.42
N PRO A 100 10.20 -8.99 6.18
CA PRO A 100 9.30 -9.13 5.04
C PRO A 100 10.10 -8.98 3.74
N ALA A 101 9.81 -9.81 2.75
CA ALA A 101 10.43 -9.73 1.44
C ALA A 101 9.36 -9.91 0.35
N ALA A 102 9.65 -9.46 -0.87
CA ALA A 102 8.76 -9.67 -2.00
C ALA A 102 8.45 -11.18 -2.16
N GLY A 103 7.16 -11.53 -2.19
CA GLY A 103 6.71 -12.92 -2.26
C GLY A 103 6.81 -13.72 -0.95
N LYS A 104 7.13 -13.07 0.17
CA LYS A 104 7.18 -13.66 1.51
C LYS A 104 6.31 -12.88 2.47
N THR A 105 5.14 -13.45 2.79
CA THR A 105 4.19 -12.85 3.72
C THR A 105 4.56 -13.24 5.15
N VAL A 106 4.91 -12.27 5.99
CA VAL A 106 5.23 -12.51 7.40
C VAL A 106 4.02 -12.17 8.26
N VAL A 107 3.58 -13.10 9.10
CA VAL A 107 2.40 -12.93 9.95
C VAL A 107 2.74 -13.25 11.39
N THR A 108 2.38 -12.37 12.31
CA THR A 108 2.52 -12.60 13.75
C THR A 108 1.15 -12.94 14.32
N VAL A 109 1.06 -14.04 15.07
CA VAL A 109 -0.20 -14.47 15.69
C VAL A 109 -0.07 -14.42 17.20
N THR A 110 -1.02 -13.76 17.86
CA THR A 110 -1.07 -13.66 19.32
C THR A 110 -2.45 -14.10 19.81
N PRO A 111 -2.60 -15.38 20.20
CA PRO A 111 -3.81 -15.86 20.85
C PRO A 111 -4.02 -15.19 22.20
N GLY A 112 -5.26 -15.19 22.70
CA GLY A 112 -5.56 -14.62 24.01
C GLY A 112 -6.93 -15.01 24.54
N ARG A 113 -7.24 -14.46 25.71
CA ARG A 113 -8.50 -14.67 26.42
C ARG A 113 -9.32 -13.38 26.43
N TYR A 114 -10.63 -13.48 26.22
CA TYR A 114 -11.58 -12.39 26.28
C TYR A 114 -12.47 -12.57 27.51
N VAL A 115 -12.56 -11.52 28.34
CA VAL A 115 -13.40 -11.50 29.52
C VAL A 115 -14.44 -10.38 29.36
N ALA A 116 -15.69 -10.78 29.10
CA ALA A 116 -16.77 -9.84 28.78
C ALA A 116 -17.26 -9.03 30.00
N SER A 117 -17.23 -9.60 31.19
CA SER A 117 -17.81 -9.02 32.41
C SER A 117 -16.75 -8.48 33.36
N GLY A 118 -17.02 -7.32 33.98
CA GLY A 118 -16.24 -6.76 35.09
C GLY A 118 -14.88 -6.14 34.73
N ALA A 119 -14.35 -6.36 33.53
CA ALA A 119 -13.11 -5.74 33.07
C ALA A 119 -13.36 -4.42 32.31
N ASN A 120 -12.50 -3.41 32.56
CA ASN A 120 -12.40 -2.21 31.74
C ASN A 120 -12.21 -2.59 30.26
N VAL A 121 -12.77 -1.82 29.32
CA VAL A 121 -12.79 -2.18 27.88
C VAL A 121 -11.40 -2.54 27.34
N GLY A 122 -10.36 -1.77 27.72
CA GLY A 122 -8.97 -2.03 27.34
C GLY A 122 -8.30 -3.23 28.03
N GLN A 123 -8.94 -3.85 29.02
CA GLN A 123 -8.45 -5.00 29.80
C GLN A 123 -9.23 -6.29 29.49
N ARG A 124 -10.21 -6.22 28.58
CA ARG A 124 -11.05 -7.38 28.23
C ARG A 124 -10.30 -8.43 27.45
N PHE A 125 -9.39 -8.03 26.55
CA PHE A 125 -8.50 -8.97 25.86
C PHE A 125 -7.19 -9.08 26.62
N GLN A 126 -6.83 -10.31 26.98
CA GLN A 126 -5.60 -10.65 27.68
C GLN A 126 -4.76 -11.52 26.75
N ALA A 127 -3.72 -10.91 26.17
CA ALA A 127 -2.82 -11.57 25.23
C ALA A 127 -2.06 -12.71 25.93
N SER A 128 -1.92 -13.84 25.23
CA SER A 128 -1.15 -15.02 25.66
C SER A 128 -1.63 -15.68 26.97
N VAL A 129 -2.82 -15.32 27.48
CA VAL A 129 -3.40 -15.93 28.68
C VAL A 129 -4.24 -17.15 28.30
N THR A 130 -3.99 -18.27 28.98
CA THR A 130 -4.75 -19.52 28.83
C THR A 130 -5.88 -19.63 29.88
N PRO A 131 -6.98 -20.37 29.59
CA PRO A 131 -7.31 -20.97 28.30
C PRO A 131 -7.61 -19.89 27.26
N TYR A 132 -7.17 -20.12 26.02
CA TYR A 132 -7.53 -19.26 24.90
C TYR A 132 -9.05 -19.33 24.66
N ASN A 133 -9.63 -18.27 24.10
CA ASN A 133 -11.04 -18.31 23.71
C ASN A 133 -11.22 -19.41 22.66
N ALA A 134 -11.95 -20.47 22.98
CA ALA A 134 -12.31 -21.51 22.03
C ALA A 134 -13.62 -21.16 21.31
#